data_AF-A0AAD9BWF8-F1
#
_entry.id   AF-A0AAD9BWF8-F1
#
_cell.length_a   1.000
_cell.length_b   1.000
_cell.length_c   1.000
_cell.angle_alpha   90.00
_cell.angle_beta   90.00
_cell.angle_gamma   90.00
#
_symmetry.space_group_name_H-M   'P 1'
#
loop_
_entity.id
_entity.type
_entity.pdbx_description
1 polymer ?
#
loop_
_entity_poly.entity_id
_entity_poly.type
_entity_poly.pdbx_seq_one_letter_code
_entity_poly.pdbx_strand_id
1 'polypeptide(L)'
;MASNTIRSLETEKRPSAVERREVVRIVVAEIFSVCKKPGKKHFGEIARKMVIQYPKSFRDEIEGQVVGTGYDSLTKQMLSRIDNYRRLQSPLQKRQSEGATNDAKKRRKDPYGCINSEPELPAGETNTMQKQKQEELKRMFDENSRDAKTIERLMVETFHSQRRDILSSKEMEDLVKEWPFLFQENGIRLHFRELTGVDITLNFDESTETKFKRILRYFQFQQSDPTNTAGAVLSQTLAGGDETGAAVLMLLAHFREKQEKMLEAVDDTAIASEVDVKNLPSTPCIVACGNSPLTAKTFMVAVDQVIVNEQLPTFTKALQFMFCSYVQNIDYPVEIAATLEFLQSD
;
A
#
# COMPACT_ATOMS: atom_id res chain seq x y z
N MET A 1 19.70 13.62 21.07
CA MET A 1 19.28 12.20 21.13
C MET A 1 18.71 11.92 22.51
N ALA A 2 17.69 11.07 22.64
CA ALA A 2 17.18 10.64 23.94
C ALA A 2 18.23 9.80 24.69
N SER A 3 18.26 9.90 26.03
CA SER A 3 19.27 9.25 26.89
C SER A 3 19.31 7.72 26.73
N ASN A 4 18.17 7.10 26.42
CA ASN A 4 18.08 5.66 26.20
C ASN A 4 18.71 5.21 24.88
N THR A 5 18.58 6.02 23.82
CA THR A 5 19.16 5.72 22.49
C THR A 5 20.69 5.76 22.53
N ILE A 6 21.26 6.74 23.25
CA ILE A 6 22.71 6.84 23.45
C ILE A 6 23.22 5.62 24.24
N ARG A 7 22.54 5.27 25.33
CA ARG A 7 22.88 4.11 26.14
C ARG A 7 22.81 2.79 25.36
N SER A 8 21.84 2.63 24.46
CA SER A 8 21.72 1.44 23.59
C SER A 8 22.91 1.31 22.61
N LEU A 9 23.40 2.43 22.08
CA LEU A 9 24.58 2.46 21.20
C LEU A 9 25.88 2.21 21.98
N GLU A 10 26.02 2.80 23.18
CA GLU A 10 27.17 2.60 24.06
C GLU A 10 27.26 1.18 24.62
N THR A 11 26.12 0.50 24.81
CA THR A 11 26.06 -0.90 25.25
C THR A 11 26.10 -1.91 24.10
N GLU A 12 26.39 -1.45 22.88
CA GLU A 12 26.44 -2.25 21.65
C GLU A 12 25.18 -3.11 21.40
N LYS A 13 24.02 -2.66 21.90
CA LYS A 13 22.74 -3.33 21.67
C LYS A 13 22.10 -2.80 20.39
N ARG A 14 21.32 -3.65 19.72
CA ARG A 14 20.49 -3.25 18.58
C ARG A 14 19.38 -2.33 19.08
N PRO A 15 19.30 -1.06 18.61
CA PRO A 15 18.24 -0.16 19.01
C PRO A 15 16.87 -0.69 18.57
N SER A 16 15.83 -0.41 19.34
CA SER A 16 14.45 -0.69 18.93
C SER A 16 14.09 0.08 17.64
N ALA A 17 13.02 -0.32 16.95
CA ALA A 17 12.59 0.34 15.72
C ALA A 17 12.34 1.85 15.91
N VAL A 18 11.78 2.25 17.06
CA VAL A 18 11.53 3.65 17.40
C VAL A 18 12.85 4.41 17.58
N GLU A 19 13.78 3.87 18.36
CA GLU A 19 15.09 4.48 18.59
C GLU A 19 15.90 4.58 17.29
N ARG A 20 15.85 3.54 16.45
CA ARG A 20 16.52 3.53 15.14
C ARG A 20 15.96 4.62 14.22
N ARG A 21 14.64 4.80 14.17
CA ARG A 21 14.01 5.91 13.42
C ARG A 21 14.44 7.29 13.93
N GLU A 22 14.57 7.44 15.24
CA GLU A 22 15.05 8.69 15.85
C GLU A 22 16.52 8.99 15.48
N VAL A 23 17.39 7.97 15.52
CA VAL A 23 18.78 8.11 15.03
C VAL A 23 18.80 8.53 13.56
N VAL A 24 18.03 7.85 12.70
CA VAL A 24 17.95 8.18 11.27
C VAL A 24 17.46 9.62 11.07
N ARG A 25 16.44 10.05 11.82
CA ARG A 25 15.92 11.43 11.76
C ARG A 25 17.01 12.46 12.11
N ILE A 26 17.77 12.23 13.18
CA ILE A 26 18.83 13.14 13.63
C ILE A 26 19.95 13.19 12.60
N VAL A 27 20.40 12.04 12.11
CA VAL A 27 21.45 11.97 11.09
C VAL A 27 21.03 12.66 9.80
N VAL A 28 19.80 12.43 9.32
CA VAL A 28 19.29 13.11 8.12
C VAL A 28 19.21 14.63 8.31
N ALA A 29 18.78 15.10 9.49
CA ALA A 29 18.76 16.52 9.80
C ALA A 29 20.17 17.14 9.75
N GLU A 30 21.17 16.43 10.29
CA GLU A 30 22.57 16.87 10.24
C GLU A 30 23.13 16.84 8.81
N ILE A 31 22.78 15.84 8.00
CA ILE A 31 23.17 15.81 6.58
C ILE A 31 22.67 17.06 5.85
N PHE A 32 21.45 17.52 6.14
CA PHE A 32 20.90 18.73 5.55
C PHE A 32 21.48 20.03 6.10
N SER A 33 22.03 20.03 7.32
CA SER A 33 22.78 21.17 7.86
C SER A 33 24.05 21.42 7.02
N VAL A 34 24.68 20.34 6.54
CA VAL A 34 25.94 20.37 5.77
C VAL A 34 25.70 20.46 4.26
N CYS A 35 24.75 19.71 3.72
CA CYS A 35 24.50 19.61 2.28
C CYS A 35 23.00 19.73 1.96
N LYS A 36 22.61 20.79 1.26
CA LYS A 36 21.20 21.01 0.87
C LYS A 36 20.67 20.03 -0.19
N LYS A 37 21.56 19.41 -0.99
CA LYS A 37 21.21 18.47 -2.08
C LYS A 37 22.11 17.21 -2.06
N PRO A 38 22.01 16.37 -1.03
CA PRO A 38 22.81 15.16 -0.91
C PRO A 38 22.36 14.13 -1.96
N GLY A 39 23.32 13.56 -2.68
CA GLY A 39 23.08 12.44 -3.61
C GLY A 39 23.00 11.09 -2.90
N LYS A 40 22.39 10.08 -3.55
CA LYS A 40 22.21 8.72 -3.00
C LYS A 40 23.51 8.10 -2.46
N LYS A 41 24.64 8.33 -3.15
CA LYS A 41 25.96 7.80 -2.77
C LYS A 41 26.42 8.30 -1.39
N HIS A 42 26.04 9.51 -0.99
CA HIS A 42 26.42 10.07 0.31
C HIS A 42 25.73 9.32 1.46
N PHE A 43 24.47 8.92 1.27
CA PHE A 43 23.74 8.14 2.27
C PHE A 43 24.35 6.75 2.47
N GLY A 44 24.73 6.09 1.37
CA GLY A 44 25.45 4.82 1.44
C GLY A 44 26.75 4.95 2.23
N GLU A 45 27.54 5.99 1.98
CA GLU A 45 28.81 6.20 2.69
C GLU A 45 28.61 6.52 4.18
N ILE A 46 27.60 7.30 4.53
CA ILE A 46 27.29 7.62 5.94
C ILE A 46 26.77 6.38 6.65
N ALA A 47 25.87 5.61 6.04
CA ALA A 47 25.36 4.36 6.58
C ALA A 47 26.51 3.36 6.80
N ARG A 48 27.42 3.23 5.83
CA ARG A 48 28.62 2.40 5.94
C ARG A 48 29.47 2.80 7.15
N LYS A 49 29.74 4.10 7.34
CA LYS A 49 30.51 4.59 8.50
C LYS A 49 29.81 4.33 9.82
N MET A 50 28.49 4.49 9.88
CA MET A 50 27.70 4.19 11.08
C MET A 50 27.76 2.70 11.45
N VAL A 51 27.69 1.81 10.45
CA VAL A 51 27.81 0.36 10.66
C VAL A 51 29.22 -0.04 11.07
N ILE A 52 30.26 0.63 10.57
CA ILE A 52 31.64 0.41 11.03
C ILE A 52 31.79 0.80 12.51
N GLN A 53 31.21 1.94 12.90
CA GLN A 53 31.32 2.44 14.28
C GLN A 53 30.48 1.62 15.27
N TYR A 54 29.28 1.18 14.86
CA TYR A 54 28.34 0.44 15.71
C TYR A 54 27.80 -0.81 14.99
N PRO A 55 28.66 -1.82 14.75
CA PRO A 55 28.30 -2.98 13.93
C PRO A 55 27.16 -3.79 14.51
N LYS A 56 27.19 -4.07 15.82
CA LYS A 56 26.11 -4.83 16.49
C LYS A 56 24.78 -4.07 16.51
N SER A 57 24.82 -2.75 16.40
CA SER A 57 23.62 -1.90 16.46
C SER A 57 22.95 -1.71 15.11
N PHE A 58 23.73 -1.57 14.02
CA PHE A 58 23.18 -1.16 12.71
C PHE A 58 23.41 -2.13 11.57
N ARG A 59 24.31 -3.11 11.71
CA ARG A 59 24.64 -4.03 10.61
C ARG A 59 23.41 -4.85 10.20
N ASP A 60 23.25 -4.99 8.89
CA ASP A 60 22.29 -5.91 8.29
C ASP A 60 22.84 -7.31 8.41
N GLU A 61 22.42 -8.00 9.47
CA GLU A 61 22.87 -9.33 9.81
C GLU A 61 21.66 -10.21 10.10
N ILE A 62 21.63 -11.38 9.46
CA ILE A 62 20.64 -12.44 9.69
C ILE A 62 21.46 -13.70 9.97
N GLU A 63 21.23 -14.33 11.12
CA GLU A 63 21.91 -15.58 11.51
C GLU A 63 23.46 -15.49 11.52
N GLY A 64 24.03 -14.36 11.94
CA GLY A 64 25.49 -14.18 11.92
C GLY A 64 26.07 -13.86 10.55
N GLN A 65 25.24 -13.89 9.49
CA GLN A 65 25.64 -13.59 8.13
C GLN A 65 25.26 -12.16 7.75
N VAL A 66 26.22 -11.45 7.17
CA VAL A 66 26.00 -10.09 6.66
C VAL A 66 25.17 -10.17 5.38
N VAL A 67 24.04 -9.47 5.38
CA VAL A 67 23.12 -9.42 4.24
C VAL A 67 23.46 -8.23 3.35
N GLY A 68 23.63 -8.50 2.05
CA GLY A 68 23.95 -7.47 1.06
C GLY A 68 25.29 -6.79 1.39
N THR A 69 25.30 -5.46 1.42
CA THR A 69 26.48 -4.68 1.81
C THR A 69 26.64 -4.55 3.33
N GLY A 70 25.66 -5.00 4.12
CA GLY A 70 25.63 -4.86 5.57
C GLY A 70 25.12 -3.51 6.09
N TYR A 71 24.83 -2.55 5.21
CA TYR A 71 24.32 -1.22 5.56
C TYR A 71 23.20 -0.73 4.61
N ASP A 72 22.67 -1.62 3.77
CA ASP A 72 21.65 -1.31 2.77
C ASP A 72 20.35 -0.86 3.42
N SER A 73 19.91 -1.49 4.51
CA SER A 73 18.67 -1.14 5.20
C SER A 73 18.75 0.25 5.84
N LEU A 74 19.91 0.58 6.43
CA LEU A 74 20.14 1.91 7.01
C LEU A 74 20.18 2.98 5.92
N THR A 75 20.77 2.66 4.77
CA THR A 75 20.77 3.54 3.59
C THR A 75 19.34 3.77 3.08
N LYS A 76 18.55 2.70 2.93
CA LYS A 76 17.14 2.79 2.51
C LYS A 76 16.33 3.65 3.50
N GLN A 77 16.49 3.45 4.80
CA GLN A 77 15.79 4.24 5.83
C GLN A 77 16.09 5.75 5.73
N MET A 78 17.34 6.12 5.51
CA MET A 78 17.72 7.53 5.30
C MET A 78 17.11 8.11 4.02
N LEU A 79 17.11 7.34 2.92
CA LEU A 79 16.52 7.75 1.65
C LEU A 79 15.00 7.94 1.77
N SER A 80 14.29 6.97 2.35
CA SER A 80 12.84 7.07 2.56
C SER A 80 12.48 8.29 3.40
N ARG A 81 13.24 8.57 4.47
CA ARG A 81 13.01 9.75 5.31
C ARG A 81 13.14 11.05 4.52
N ILE A 82 14.06 11.11 3.57
CA ILE A 82 14.29 12.30 2.75
C ILE A 82 13.20 12.47 1.72
N ASP A 83 12.78 11.39 1.07
CA ASP A 83 11.69 11.45 0.12
C ASP A 83 10.40 11.92 0.83
N ASN A 84 10.16 11.43 2.05
CA ASN A 84 9.07 11.94 2.90
C ASN A 84 9.24 13.41 3.30
N TYR A 85 10.45 13.87 3.64
CA TYR A 85 10.71 15.29 3.91
C TYR A 85 10.51 16.19 2.69
N ARG A 86 10.94 15.75 1.50
CA ARG A 86 10.77 16.49 0.24
C ARG A 86 9.32 16.57 -0.20
N ARG A 87 8.54 15.52 0.00
CA ARG A 87 7.08 15.52 -0.24
C ARG A 87 6.38 16.62 0.58
N LEU A 88 6.79 16.81 1.83
CA LEU A 88 6.24 17.87 2.71
C LEU A 88 6.71 19.29 2.36
N GLN A 89 7.81 19.44 1.61
CA GLN A 89 8.41 20.74 1.26
C GLN A 89 8.05 21.24 -0.14
N SER A 90 7.42 20.40 -0.98
CA SER A 90 6.92 20.84 -2.28
C SER A 90 5.51 21.41 -2.10
N PRO A 91 5.27 22.71 -2.32
CA PRO A 91 3.91 23.16 -2.62
C PRO A 91 3.47 22.45 -3.91
N LEU A 92 2.20 22.03 -3.96
CA LEU A 92 1.51 21.67 -5.20
C LEU A 92 1.62 22.84 -6.19
N GLN A 93 2.66 22.88 -7.02
CA GLN A 93 2.78 23.85 -8.10
C GLN A 93 2.79 23.14 -9.44
N LYS A 94 1.61 23.24 -10.08
CA LYS A 94 1.36 23.21 -11.52
C LYS A 94 2.64 23.48 -12.32
N ARG A 95 3.13 22.47 -13.04
CA ARG A 95 3.97 22.70 -14.22
C ARG A 95 3.24 22.14 -15.43
N GLN A 96 2.43 23.00 -16.02
CA GLN A 96 2.24 22.99 -17.47
C GLN A 96 3.64 23.09 -18.09
N SER A 97 3.99 22.14 -18.95
CA SER A 97 5.04 22.36 -19.94
C SER A 97 4.55 21.79 -21.25
N GLU A 98 4.11 22.73 -22.08
CA GLU A 98 3.87 22.58 -23.51
C GLU A 98 5.07 21.91 -24.20
N GLY A 99 4.75 21.06 -25.19
CA GLY A 99 5.58 20.80 -26.36
C GLY A 99 6.89 20.03 -26.14
N ALA A 100 6.86 18.71 -26.39
CA ALA A 100 7.96 18.03 -27.07
C ALA A 100 7.51 16.72 -27.71
N THR A 101 7.68 16.70 -29.03
CA THR A 101 7.40 15.67 -30.03
C THR A 101 7.81 14.23 -29.67
N ASN A 102 7.04 13.33 -30.29
CA ASN A 102 7.21 11.88 -30.44
C ASN A 102 8.65 11.38 -30.37
N ASP A 103 8.92 10.59 -29.33
CA ASP A 103 9.71 9.37 -29.37
C ASP A 103 9.28 8.53 -28.17
N ALA A 104 9.32 7.20 -28.29
CA ALA A 104 8.86 6.22 -27.31
C ALA A 104 9.57 6.35 -25.95
N LYS A 105 9.20 7.36 -25.18
CA LYS A 105 9.69 7.65 -23.84
C LYS A 105 8.80 6.92 -22.86
N LYS A 106 9.42 6.13 -21.97
CA LYS A 106 8.80 5.67 -20.71
C LYS A 106 7.88 6.77 -20.19
N ARG A 107 6.57 6.54 -20.20
CA ARG A 107 5.56 7.50 -19.73
C ARG A 107 6.02 7.96 -18.35
N ARG A 108 6.34 9.25 -18.22
CA ARG A 108 6.88 9.78 -16.96
C ARG A 108 5.80 9.62 -15.91
N LYS A 109 6.08 8.84 -14.87
CA LYS A 109 5.22 8.74 -13.69
C LYS A 109 5.20 10.09 -12.99
N ASP A 110 4.03 10.52 -12.54
CA ASP A 110 3.89 11.66 -11.65
C ASP A 110 4.47 11.33 -10.24
N PRO A 111 4.52 12.29 -9.29
CA PRO A 111 5.05 12.05 -7.95
C PRO A 111 4.35 10.93 -7.17
N TYR A 112 3.15 10.54 -7.58
CA TYR A 112 2.35 9.48 -6.96
C TYR A 112 2.42 8.15 -7.72
N GLY A 113 3.19 8.09 -8.81
CA GLY A 113 3.42 6.86 -9.58
C GLY A 113 2.45 6.66 -10.74
N CYS A 114 1.57 7.62 -11.01
CA CYS A 114 0.56 7.54 -12.06
C CYS A 114 1.15 7.97 -13.41
N ILE A 115 0.81 7.23 -14.47
CA ILE A 115 1.16 7.53 -15.86
C ILE A 115 0.01 8.22 -16.62
N ASN A 116 -1.21 8.21 -16.06
CA ASN A 116 -2.41 8.71 -16.73
C ASN A 116 -3.42 9.33 -15.73
N SER A 117 -2.95 10.31 -14.95
CA SER A 117 -3.71 10.88 -13.83
C SER A 117 -4.93 11.70 -14.25
N GLU A 118 -4.83 12.41 -15.37
CA GLU A 118 -5.88 13.21 -16.00
C GLU A 118 -5.97 12.86 -17.50
N PRO A 119 -6.64 11.76 -17.88
CA PRO A 119 -6.73 11.31 -19.26
C PRO A 119 -7.53 12.29 -20.12
N GLU A 120 -7.04 12.61 -21.31
CA GLU A 120 -7.81 13.31 -22.33
C GLU A 120 -8.86 12.38 -22.97
N LEU A 121 -9.91 12.96 -23.55
CA LEU A 121 -10.88 12.20 -24.33
C LEU A 121 -10.18 11.61 -25.56
N PRO A 122 -10.29 10.29 -25.82
CA PRO A 122 -9.60 9.67 -26.96
C PRO A 122 -10.01 10.27 -28.31
N ALA A 123 -9.09 10.26 -29.27
CA ALA A 123 -9.36 10.79 -30.61
C ALA A 123 -10.53 10.04 -31.28
N GLY A 124 -11.55 10.77 -31.71
CA GLY A 124 -12.76 10.21 -32.32
C GLY A 124 -13.85 9.79 -31.33
N GLU A 125 -13.61 9.89 -30.02
CA GLU A 125 -14.64 9.71 -28.99
C GLU A 125 -15.41 11.02 -28.74
N THR A 126 -16.64 10.89 -28.27
CA THR A 126 -17.47 12.00 -27.78
C THR A 126 -18.01 11.68 -26.40
N ASN A 127 -18.40 12.71 -25.63
CA ASN A 127 -19.06 12.51 -24.34
C ASN A 127 -20.33 11.66 -24.46
N THR A 128 -21.04 11.74 -25.58
CA THR A 128 -22.23 10.91 -25.85
C THR A 128 -21.85 9.44 -26.02
N MET A 129 -20.79 9.14 -26.77
CA MET A 129 -20.31 7.76 -26.95
C MET A 129 -19.81 7.17 -25.63
N GLN A 130 -19.08 7.95 -24.84
CA GLN A 130 -18.65 7.55 -23.50
C GLN A 130 -19.84 7.20 -22.59
N LYS A 131 -20.89 8.03 -22.60
CA LYS A 131 -22.12 7.77 -21.85
C LYS A 131 -22.85 6.51 -22.33
N GLN A 132 -22.90 6.25 -23.64
CA GLN A 132 -23.48 5.02 -24.18
C GLN A 132 -22.73 3.77 -23.70
N LYS A 133 -21.39 3.81 -23.67
CA LYS A 133 -20.56 2.71 -23.15
C LYS A 133 -20.72 2.52 -21.64
N GLN A 134 -20.91 3.60 -20.89
CA GLN A 134 -21.21 3.54 -19.46
C GLN A 134 -22.57 2.85 -19.21
N GLU A 135 -23.63 3.23 -19.92
CA GLU A 135 -24.94 2.59 -19.78
C GLU A 135 -24.91 1.11 -20.23
N GLU A 136 -24.09 0.77 -21.23
CA GLU A 136 -23.83 -0.62 -21.62
C GLU A 136 -23.21 -1.42 -20.48
N LEU A 137 -22.16 -0.89 -19.83
CA LEU A 137 -21.54 -1.52 -18.66
C LEU A 137 -22.56 -1.72 -17.52
N LYS A 138 -23.41 -0.73 -17.25
CA LYS A 138 -24.46 -0.86 -16.22
C LYS A 138 -25.46 -1.97 -16.58
N ARG A 139 -25.95 -1.99 -17.83
CA ARG A 139 -26.86 -3.06 -18.29
C ARG A 139 -26.22 -4.44 -18.17
N MET A 140 -24.96 -4.58 -18.59
CA MET A 140 -24.22 -5.85 -18.49
C MET A 140 -24.04 -6.30 -17.03
N PHE A 141 -23.90 -5.37 -16.10
CA PHE A 141 -23.82 -5.67 -14.67
C PHE A 141 -25.17 -6.18 -14.14
N ASP A 142 -26.26 -5.47 -14.43
CA ASP A 142 -27.62 -5.85 -14.01
C ASP A 142 -28.02 -7.23 -14.56
N GLU A 143 -27.61 -7.54 -15.80
CA GLU A 143 -27.85 -8.83 -16.47
C GLU A 143 -26.90 -9.95 -15.99
N ASN A 144 -25.96 -9.67 -15.09
CA ASN A 144 -24.89 -10.59 -14.66
C ASN A 144 -24.12 -11.20 -15.85
N SER A 145 -23.82 -10.37 -16.84
CA SER A 145 -23.15 -10.80 -18.07
C SER A 145 -21.77 -11.40 -17.78
N ARG A 146 -21.47 -12.51 -18.45
CA ARG A 146 -20.18 -13.22 -18.36
C ARG A 146 -19.23 -12.88 -19.52
N ASP A 147 -19.57 -11.90 -20.36
CA ASP A 147 -18.73 -11.47 -21.49
C ASP A 147 -17.56 -10.61 -21.01
N ALA A 148 -16.58 -11.29 -20.39
CA ALA A 148 -15.39 -10.65 -19.82
C ALA A 148 -14.60 -9.82 -20.84
N LYS A 149 -14.56 -10.24 -22.11
CA LYS A 149 -13.82 -9.52 -23.16
C LYS A 149 -14.45 -8.17 -23.48
N THR A 150 -15.78 -8.15 -23.61
CA THR A 150 -16.51 -6.90 -23.86
C THR A 150 -16.43 -5.99 -22.64
N ILE A 151 -16.57 -6.53 -21.42
CA ILE A 151 -16.44 -5.76 -20.17
C ILE A 151 -15.05 -5.13 -20.07
N GLU A 152 -13.98 -5.90 -20.27
CA GLU A 152 -12.60 -5.39 -20.21
C GLU A 152 -12.37 -4.27 -21.24
N ARG A 153 -12.80 -4.49 -22.49
CA ARG A 153 -12.70 -3.47 -23.54
C ARG A 153 -13.42 -2.19 -23.14
N LEU A 154 -14.68 -2.29 -22.69
CA LEU A 154 -15.47 -1.13 -22.31
C LEU A 154 -14.89 -0.41 -21.09
N MET A 155 -14.35 -1.15 -20.10
CA MET A 155 -13.66 -0.56 -18.94
C MET A 155 -12.44 0.27 -19.36
N VAL A 156 -11.65 -0.21 -20.32
CA VAL A 156 -10.50 0.55 -20.85
C VAL A 156 -10.96 1.75 -21.70
N GLU A 157 -11.94 1.54 -22.59
CA GLU A 157 -12.46 2.60 -23.46
C GLU A 157 -13.16 3.73 -22.69
N THR A 158 -13.67 3.45 -21.49
CA THR A 158 -14.34 4.43 -20.62
C THR A 158 -13.45 4.96 -19.50
N PHE A 159 -12.16 4.62 -19.49
CA PHE A 159 -11.20 5.07 -18.46
C PHE A 159 -11.22 6.58 -18.24
N HIS A 160 -11.34 7.36 -19.33
CA HIS A 160 -11.48 8.81 -19.27
C HIS A 160 -12.65 9.26 -18.39
N SER A 161 -13.84 8.70 -18.63
CA SER A 161 -15.06 9.08 -17.91
C SER A 161 -15.04 8.59 -16.47
N GLN A 162 -14.56 7.36 -16.23
CA GLN A 162 -14.35 6.85 -14.87
C GLN A 162 -13.44 7.77 -14.06
N ARG A 163 -12.28 8.16 -14.63
CA ARG A 163 -11.33 9.03 -13.93
C ARG A 163 -11.89 10.41 -13.66
N ARG A 164 -12.59 11.01 -14.64
CA ARG A 164 -13.28 12.28 -14.46
C ARG A 164 -14.29 12.21 -13.32
N ASP A 165 -15.10 11.17 -13.27
CA ASP A 165 -16.15 11.04 -12.28
C ASP A 165 -15.57 10.79 -10.87
N ILE A 166 -14.52 9.97 -10.74
CA ILE A 166 -13.77 9.79 -9.48
C ILE A 166 -13.22 11.13 -8.97
N LEU A 167 -12.69 11.96 -9.86
CA LEU A 167 -12.13 13.27 -9.50
C LEU A 167 -13.21 14.33 -9.22
N SER A 168 -14.48 14.06 -9.51
CA SER A 168 -15.55 15.06 -9.55
C SER A 168 -16.27 15.33 -8.23
N SER A 169 -15.69 15.00 -7.07
CA SER A 169 -16.34 15.14 -5.75
C SER A 169 -17.72 14.49 -5.66
N LYS A 170 -17.97 13.45 -6.47
CA LYS A 170 -19.18 12.61 -6.34
C LYS A 170 -19.09 11.77 -5.08
N GLU A 171 -20.25 11.53 -4.46
CA GLU A 171 -20.39 10.60 -3.35
C GLU A 171 -20.08 9.17 -3.80
N MET A 172 -19.56 8.35 -2.87
CA MET A 172 -19.08 7.01 -3.20
C MET A 172 -20.20 6.07 -3.64
N GLU A 173 -21.40 6.19 -3.06
CA GLU A 173 -22.58 5.43 -3.45
C GLU A 173 -23.02 5.73 -4.89
N ASP A 174 -22.86 6.96 -5.34
CA ASP A 174 -23.19 7.34 -6.72
C ASP A 174 -22.14 6.80 -7.69
N LEU A 175 -20.86 6.81 -7.30
CA LEU A 175 -19.80 6.21 -8.10
C LEU A 175 -20.01 4.69 -8.26
N VAL A 176 -20.40 3.99 -7.20
CA VAL A 176 -20.75 2.56 -7.23
C VAL A 176 -21.89 2.27 -8.20
N LYS A 177 -22.94 3.10 -8.22
CA LYS A 177 -24.07 2.95 -9.15
C LYS A 177 -23.71 3.26 -10.60
N GLU A 178 -22.84 4.26 -10.81
CA GLU A 178 -22.45 4.71 -12.14
C GLU A 178 -21.40 3.81 -12.80
N TRP A 179 -20.54 3.18 -12.00
CA TRP A 179 -19.41 2.37 -12.45
C TRP A 179 -19.29 1.05 -11.64
N PRO A 180 -20.31 0.18 -11.63
CA PRO A 180 -20.32 -0.98 -10.74
C PRO A 180 -19.17 -1.96 -10.99
N PHE A 181 -18.73 -2.11 -12.24
CA PHE A 181 -17.55 -2.91 -12.57
C PHE A 181 -16.23 -2.35 -12.03
N LEU A 182 -16.12 -1.04 -11.78
CA LEU A 182 -14.93 -0.44 -11.16
C LEU A 182 -14.69 -0.99 -9.75
N PHE A 183 -15.73 -1.49 -9.09
CA PHE A 183 -15.66 -2.06 -7.75
C PHE A 183 -15.70 -3.60 -7.73
N GLN A 184 -15.57 -4.23 -8.91
CA GLN A 184 -15.24 -5.65 -9.02
C GLN A 184 -13.72 -5.85 -9.19
N GLU A 185 -13.23 -7.04 -8.81
CA GLU A 185 -11.80 -7.38 -8.86
C GLU A 185 -11.15 -7.07 -10.22
N ASN A 186 -11.79 -7.48 -11.32
CA ASN A 186 -11.25 -7.27 -12.65
C ASN A 186 -11.25 -5.79 -13.06
N GLY A 187 -12.33 -5.06 -12.79
CA GLY A 187 -12.44 -3.67 -13.21
C GLY A 187 -11.51 -2.74 -12.44
N ILE A 188 -11.38 -2.90 -11.12
CA ILE A 188 -10.45 -2.09 -10.32
C ILE A 188 -9.01 -2.34 -10.74
N ARG A 189 -8.65 -3.59 -11.06
CA ARG A 189 -7.32 -3.96 -11.55
C ARG A 189 -7.02 -3.33 -12.91
N LEU A 190 -7.96 -3.38 -13.84
CA LEU A 190 -7.80 -2.74 -15.16
C LEU A 190 -7.60 -1.23 -15.00
N HIS A 191 -8.42 -0.59 -14.17
CA HIS A 191 -8.30 0.84 -13.89
C HIS A 191 -6.94 1.18 -13.25
N PHE A 192 -6.50 0.39 -12.27
CA PHE A 192 -5.21 0.56 -11.61
C PHE A 192 -4.05 0.43 -12.60
N ARG A 193 -4.11 -0.53 -13.53
CA ARG A 193 -3.11 -0.71 -14.58
C ARG A 193 -3.08 0.47 -15.54
N GLU A 194 -4.23 0.98 -15.97
CA GLU A 194 -4.30 2.16 -16.84
C GLU A 194 -3.77 3.42 -16.14
N LEU A 195 -4.03 3.57 -14.84
CA LEU A 195 -3.58 4.71 -14.05
C LEU A 195 -2.08 4.67 -13.76
N THR A 196 -1.51 3.51 -13.39
CA THR A 196 -0.14 3.40 -12.85
C THR A 196 0.87 2.70 -13.78
N GLY A 197 0.37 1.95 -14.76
CA GLY A 197 1.15 1.05 -15.61
C GLY A 197 1.65 -0.21 -14.89
N VAL A 198 1.16 -0.51 -13.68
CA VAL A 198 1.56 -1.67 -12.87
C VAL A 198 0.51 -2.77 -12.96
N ASP A 199 0.94 -4.01 -13.18
CA ASP A 199 0.09 -5.19 -13.02
C ASP A 199 0.15 -5.68 -11.57
N ILE A 200 -0.88 -5.34 -10.80
CA ILE A 200 -0.88 -5.62 -9.36
C ILE A 200 -0.96 -7.12 -9.04
N THR A 201 -1.57 -7.94 -9.90
CA THR A 201 -1.75 -9.38 -9.63
C THR A 201 -0.42 -10.10 -9.64
N LEU A 202 0.36 -9.93 -10.72
CA LEU A 202 1.69 -10.53 -10.83
C LEU A 202 2.60 -10.10 -9.67
N ASN A 203 2.59 -8.81 -9.35
CA ASN A 203 3.41 -8.26 -8.27
C ASN A 203 3.04 -8.82 -6.89
N PHE A 204 1.75 -9.04 -6.63
CA PHE A 204 1.30 -9.60 -5.35
C PHE A 204 1.64 -11.08 -5.21
N ASP A 205 1.50 -11.87 -6.27
CA ASP A 205 1.82 -13.30 -6.23
C ASP A 205 3.33 -13.50 -5.97
N GLU A 206 4.17 -12.75 -6.68
CA GLU A 206 5.62 -12.72 -6.45
C GLU A 206 5.97 -12.23 -5.03
N SER A 207 5.29 -11.20 -4.55
CA SER A 207 5.51 -10.67 -3.20
C SER A 207 5.12 -11.69 -2.14
N THR A 208 3.99 -12.39 -2.31
CA THR A 208 3.50 -13.41 -1.38
C THR A 208 4.50 -14.55 -1.26
N GLU A 209 5.03 -15.01 -2.40
CA GLU A 209 6.02 -16.10 -2.46
C GLU A 209 7.40 -15.71 -1.89
N THR A 210 7.71 -14.42 -1.80
CA THR A 210 9.04 -13.95 -1.36
C THR A 210 8.99 -13.17 -0.07
N LYS A 211 8.42 -11.96 -0.11
CA LYS A 211 8.43 -10.97 0.95
C LYS A 211 7.55 -11.37 2.13
N PHE A 212 6.32 -11.80 1.90
CA PHE A 212 5.41 -12.22 2.98
C PHE A 212 5.97 -13.44 3.72
N LYS A 213 6.46 -14.45 2.99
CA LYS A 213 7.17 -15.60 3.61
C LYS A 213 8.42 -15.19 4.40
N ARG A 214 9.20 -14.20 3.92
CA ARG A 214 10.36 -13.68 4.66
C ARG A 214 9.96 -12.98 5.96
N ILE A 215 8.86 -12.22 5.95
CA ILE A 215 8.31 -11.60 7.16
C ILE A 215 7.97 -12.70 8.18
N LEU A 216 7.23 -13.72 7.78
CA LEU A 216 6.85 -14.83 8.68
C LEU A 216 8.07 -15.52 9.29
N ARG A 217 9.08 -15.86 8.47
CA ARG A 217 10.33 -16.47 8.94
C ARG A 217 11.07 -15.58 9.94
N TYR A 218 11.09 -14.27 9.72
CA TYR A 218 11.71 -13.32 10.66
C TYR A 218 11.04 -13.39 12.04
N PHE A 219 9.71 -13.36 12.11
CA PHE A 219 8.99 -13.42 13.38
C PHE A 219 9.02 -14.79 14.06
N GLN A 220 9.11 -15.87 13.28
CA GLN A 220 9.41 -17.22 13.79
C GLN A 220 10.77 -17.26 14.48
N PHE A 221 11.80 -16.71 13.84
CA PHE A 221 13.16 -16.72 14.37
C PHE A 221 13.32 -15.84 15.61
N GLN A 222 12.63 -14.70 15.67
CA GLN A 222 12.68 -13.80 16.83
C GLN A 222 12.14 -14.42 18.13
N GLN A 223 11.54 -15.62 18.08
CA GLN A 223 10.89 -16.29 19.22
C GLN A 223 9.96 -15.34 19.96
N SER A 224 9.07 -14.72 19.18
CA SER A 224 8.10 -13.74 19.68
C SER A 224 7.38 -14.33 20.89
N ASP A 225 7.43 -13.63 22.03
CA ASP A 225 6.73 -14.04 23.24
C ASP A 225 5.26 -14.34 22.90
N PRO A 226 4.77 -15.58 23.14
CA PRO A 226 3.41 -15.98 22.80
C PRO A 226 2.33 -15.11 23.45
N THR A 227 2.68 -14.39 24.53
CA THR A 227 1.77 -13.49 25.24
C THR A 227 1.60 -12.13 24.55
N ASN A 228 2.48 -11.78 23.60
CA ASN A 228 2.36 -10.57 22.81
C ASN A 228 1.58 -10.81 21.50
N THR A 229 1.05 -9.73 20.91
CA THR A 229 0.20 -9.81 19.71
C THR A 229 0.86 -10.55 18.55
N ALA A 230 2.15 -10.30 18.27
CA ALA A 230 2.86 -10.95 17.18
C ALA A 230 3.07 -12.45 17.42
N GLY A 231 3.33 -12.86 18.67
CA GLY A 231 3.42 -14.26 19.08
C GLY A 231 2.08 -14.99 18.95
N ALA A 232 0.99 -14.37 19.40
CA ALA A 232 -0.36 -14.92 19.27
C ALA A 232 -0.78 -15.10 17.79
N VAL A 233 -0.49 -14.12 16.94
CA VAL A 233 -0.70 -14.21 15.49
C VAL A 233 0.11 -15.36 14.91
N LEU A 234 1.40 -15.45 15.26
CA LEU A 234 2.27 -16.51 14.76
C LEU A 234 1.77 -17.92 15.17
N SER A 235 1.33 -18.11 16.41
CA SER A 235 0.76 -19.38 16.85
C SER A 235 -0.49 -19.76 16.04
N GLN A 236 -1.38 -18.81 15.74
CA GLN A 236 -2.55 -19.05 14.90
C GLN A 236 -2.17 -19.37 13.45
N THR A 237 -1.16 -18.70 12.90
CA THR A 237 -0.63 -19.01 11.56
C THR A 237 -0.09 -20.44 11.49
N LEU A 238 0.70 -20.87 12.48
CA LEU A 238 1.23 -22.23 12.54
C LEU A 238 0.13 -23.30 12.70
N ALA A 239 -1.04 -22.92 13.21
CA ALA A 239 -2.23 -23.77 13.29
C ALA A 239 -3.07 -23.79 11.99
N GLY A 240 -2.58 -23.18 10.91
CA GLY A 240 -3.23 -23.15 9.60
C GLY A 240 -3.96 -21.85 9.26
N GLY A 241 -3.72 -20.76 10.00
CA GLY A 241 -4.23 -19.44 9.66
C GLY A 241 -3.57 -18.81 8.42
N ASP A 242 -4.23 -17.84 7.81
CA ASP A 242 -3.78 -17.16 6.58
C ASP A 242 -2.40 -16.50 6.73
N GLU A 243 -1.45 -16.90 5.88
CA GLU A 243 -0.05 -16.43 5.91
C GLU A 243 0.09 -14.94 5.55
N THR A 244 -0.70 -14.45 4.59
CA THR A 244 -0.66 -13.05 4.14
C THR A 244 -1.18 -12.14 5.23
N GLY A 245 -2.34 -12.47 5.81
CA GLY A 245 -2.94 -11.78 6.95
C GLY A 245 -2.02 -11.78 8.15
N ALA A 246 -1.37 -12.90 8.43
CA ALA A 246 -0.41 -13.02 9.51
C ALA A 246 0.79 -12.08 9.32
N ALA A 247 1.39 -12.04 8.14
CA ALA A 247 2.50 -11.14 7.86
C ALA A 247 2.09 -9.65 8.01
N VAL A 248 0.90 -9.25 7.55
CA VAL A 248 0.39 -7.88 7.74
C VAL A 248 0.17 -7.57 9.23
N LEU A 249 -0.50 -8.45 9.96
CA LEU A 249 -0.75 -8.27 11.40
C LEU A 249 0.54 -8.20 12.22
N MET A 250 1.54 -9.03 11.89
CA MET A 250 2.84 -8.98 12.55
C MET A 250 3.60 -7.68 12.26
N LEU A 251 3.49 -7.13 11.04
CA LEU A 251 4.07 -5.81 10.73
C LEU A 251 3.38 -4.69 11.51
N LEU A 252 2.05 -4.68 11.55
CA LEU A 252 1.28 -3.72 12.36
C LEU A 252 1.70 -3.77 13.83
N ALA A 253 1.79 -4.98 14.40
CA ALA A 253 2.25 -5.18 15.77
C ALA A 253 3.71 -4.70 15.97
N HIS A 254 4.60 -4.99 15.02
CA HIS A 254 6.00 -4.59 15.09
C HIS A 254 6.19 -3.07 15.02
N PHE A 255 5.44 -2.39 14.17
CA PHE A 255 5.47 -0.93 14.07
C PHE A 255 4.64 -0.23 15.15
N ARG A 256 3.84 -0.99 15.91
CA ARG A 256 2.89 -0.50 16.93
C ARG A 256 1.81 0.39 16.31
N GLU A 257 1.34 -0.02 15.14
CA GLU A 257 0.30 0.66 14.37
C GLU A 257 -1.08 0.07 14.69
N LYS A 258 -2.11 0.89 14.48
CA LYS A 258 -3.50 0.60 14.86
C LYS A 258 -4.16 -0.30 13.82
N GLN A 259 -4.33 -1.59 14.12
CA GLN A 259 -4.93 -2.54 13.18
C GLN A 259 -6.36 -2.14 12.78
N GLU A 260 -7.11 -1.51 13.68
CA GLU A 260 -8.49 -1.05 13.49
C GLU A 260 -8.62 0.04 12.40
N LYS A 261 -7.49 0.58 11.92
CA LYS A 261 -7.44 1.53 10.81
C LYS A 261 -7.38 0.86 9.45
N MET A 262 -7.10 -0.44 9.42
CA MET A 262 -7.04 -1.26 8.21
C MET A 262 -8.07 -2.37 8.20
N LEU A 263 -8.38 -2.91 9.37
CA LEU A 263 -9.09 -4.17 9.55
C LEU A 263 -10.18 -4.02 10.59
N GLU A 264 -11.40 -4.37 10.19
CA GLU A 264 -12.55 -4.51 11.08
C GLU A 264 -13.03 -5.95 11.03
N ALA A 265 -13.35 -6.54 12.18
CA ALA A 265 -13.92 -7.88 12.26
C ALA A 265 -15.42 -7.77 12.55
N VAL A 266 -16.22 -8.51 11.78
CA VAL A 266 -17.68 -8.62 11.96
C VAL A 266 -18.07 -10.09 12.15
N ASP A 267 -19.34 -10.35 12.43
CA ASP A 267 -19.87 -11.71 12.49
C ASP A 267 -19.61 -12.46 11.17
N ASP A 268 -19.37 -13.77 11.22
CA ASP A 268 -19.04 -14.55 10.01
C ASP A 268 -20.22 -14.72 9.05
N THR A 269 -21.44 -14.46 9.52
CA THR A 269 -22.66 -14.42 8.71
C THR A 269 -23.06 -13.02 8.27
N ALA A 270 -22.33 -11.98 8.69
CA ALA A 270 -22.67 -10.60 8.39
C ALA A 270 -22.71 -10.33 6.88
N ILE A 271 -23.76 -9.63 6.45
CA ILE A 271 -23.87 -9.08 5.08
C ILE A 271 -23.57 -7.58 5.09
N ALA A 272 -23.30 -7.01 3.91
CA ALA A 272 -22.87 -5.61 3.80
C ALA A 272 -23.82 -4.60 4.45
N SER A 273 -25.13 -4.85 4.39
CA SER A 273 -26.15 -3.98 5.01
C SER A 273 -26.20 -4.03 6.55
N GLU A 274 -25.56 -5.02 7.16
CA GLU A 274 -25.51 -5.21 8.62
C GLU A 274 -24.23 -4.63 9.25
N VAL A 275 -23.24 -4.29 8.42
CA VAL A 275 -22.00 -3.66 8.88
C VAL A 275 -22.30 -2.23 9.32
N ASP A 276 -21.88 -1.85 10.54
CA ASP A 276 -21.98 -0.47 11.02
C ASP A 276 -20.90 0.41 10.35
N VAL A 277 -21.20 0.81 9.12
CA VAL A 277 -20.26 1.56 8.28
C VAL A 277 -19.85 2.91 8.87
N LYS A 278 -20.62 3.47 9.80
CA LYS A 278 -20.31 4.76 10.45
C LYS A 278 -19.09 4.68 11.37
N ASN A 279 -18.79 3.48 11.87
CA ASN A 279 -17.61 3.24 12.70
C ASN A 279 -16.38 2.88 11.85
N LEU A 280 -16.54 2.66 10.54
CA LEU A 280 -15.43 2.38 9.65
C LEU A 280 -14.62 3.66 9.35
N PRO A 281 -13.31 3.53 9.09
CA PRO A 281 -12.51 4.63 8.57
C PRO A 281 -13.05 5.19 7.25
N SER A 282 -12.84 6.49 7.00
CA SER A 282 -13.06 7.07 5.68
C SER A 282 -12.00 6.62 4.66
N THR A 283 -10.82 6.19 5.14
CA THR A 283 -9.80 5.57 4.31
C THR A 283 -10.15 4.11 3.99
N PRO A 284 -9.63 3.53 2.89
CA PRO A 284 -9.87 2.13 2.56
C PRO A 284 -9.56 1.17 3.71
N CYS A 285 -10.49 0.27 4.03
CA CYS A 285 -10.30 -0.77 5.03
C CYS A 285 -10.93 -2.11 4.60
N ILE A 286 -10.39 -3.19 5.13
CA ILE A 286 -10.87 -4.56 4.93
C ILE A 286 -11.78 -4.93 6.09
N VAL A 287 -12.95 -5.47 5.78
CA VAL A 287 -13.87 -6.03 6.77
C VAL A 287 -13.78 -7.56 6.68
N ALA A 288 -13.25 -8.19 7.72
CA ALA A 288 -13.14 -9.64 7.83
C ALA A 288 -14.44 -10.23 8.41
N CYS A 289 -15.09 -11.12 7.66
CA CYS A 289 -16.28 -11.83 8.15
C CYS A 289 -15.84 -12.99 9.04
N GLY A 290 -15.85 -12.76 10.35
CA GLY A 290 -15.39 -13.67 11.40
C GLY A 290 -14.40 -13.00 12.36
N ASN A 291 -14.09 -13.72 13.45
CA ASN A 291 -13.34 -13.19 14.59
C ASN A 291 -11.87 -12.76 14.30
N SER A 292 -11.33 -13.09 13.14
CA SER A 292 -9.94 -12.79 12.78
C SER A 292 -9.73 -12.86 11.27
N PRO A 293 -8.92 -11.97 10.68
CA PRO A 293 -8.53 -12.09 9.27
C PRO A 293 -7.69 -13.35 8.99
N LEU A 294 -7.16 -14.03 10.02
CA LEU A 294 -6.43 -15.28 9.87
C LEU A 294 -7.34 -16.48 9.59
N THR A 295 -8.61 -16.40 9.99
CA THR A 295 -9.57 -17.51 9.93
C THR A 295 -10.82 -17.18 9.12
N ALA A 296 -11.08 -15.90 8.84
CA ALA A 296 -12.18 -15.45 8.02
C ALA A 296 -12.11 -16.06 6.61
N LYS A 297 -13.28 -16.47 6.09
CA LYS A 297 -13.42 -17.09 4.77
C LYS A 297 -13.92 -16.11 3.71
N THR A 298 -14.48 -15.01 4.16
CA THR A 298 -15.06 -13.97 3.32
C THR A 298 -14.61 -12.62 3.85
N PHE A 299 -14.32 -11.72 2.93
CA PHE A 299 -13.89 -10.37 3.22
C PHE A 299 -14.69 -9.39 2.37
N MET A 300 -14.93 -8.22 2.93
CA MET A 300 -15.46 -7.06 2.23
C MET A 300 -14.40 -5.95 2.24
N VAL A 301 -14.54 -4.98 1.36
CA VAL A 301 -13.73 -3.74 1.40
C VAL A 301 -14.66 -2.55 1.47
N ALA A 302 -14.38 -1.68 2.43
CA ALA A 302 -15.02 -0.38 2.54
C ALA A 302 -14.07 0.71 2.07
N VAL A 303 -14.61 1.72 1.42
CA VAL A 303 -13.92 2.96 1.11
C VAL A 303 -14.88 4.11 1.35
N ASP A 304 -14.41 5.16 2.03
CA ASP A 304 -15.23 6.32 2.42
C ASP A 304 -16.53 5.91 3.14
N GLN A 305 -16.42 4.95 4.07
CA GLN A 305 -17.56 4.42 4.83
C GLN A 305 -18.67 3.77 3.95
N VAL A 306 -18.33 3.36 2.73
CA VAL A 306 -19.23 2.58 1.87
C VAL A 306 -18.61 1.22 1.60
N ILE A 307 -19.36 0.14 1.82
CA ILE A 307 -18.95 -1.19 1.36
C ILE A 307 -19.00 -1.20 -0.15
N VAL A 308 -17.84 -1.27 -0.79
CA VAL A 308 -17.70 -1.21 -2.25
C VAL A 308 -17.52 -2.59 -2.88
N ASN A 309 -17.05 -3.57 -2.11
CA ASN A 309 -16.97 -4.96 -2.54
C ASN A 309 -17.30 -5.89 -1.37
N GLU A 310 -18.18 -6.87 -1.61
CA GLU A 310 -18.77 -7.70 -0.55
C GLU A 310 -18.27 -9.15 -0.53
N GLN A 311 -17.57 -9.61 -1.57
CA GLN A 311 -17.36 -11.05 -1.79
C GLN A 311 -15.91 -11.35 -2.22
N LEU A 312 -14.97 -11.16 -1.30
CA LEU A 312 -13.57 -11.54 -1.51
C LEU A 312 -13.25 -12.83 -0.74
N PRO A 313 -12.83 -13.91 -1.42
CA PRO A 313 -12.72 -15.24 -0.79
C PRO A 313 -11.43 -15.44 0.02
N THR A 314 -10.49 -14.49 -0.01
CA THR A 314 -9.20 -14.60 0.68
C THR A 314 -8.71 -13.24 1.15
N PHE A 315 -7.88 -13.23 2.19
CA PHE A 315 -7.25 -12.01 2.69
C PHE A 315 -6.37 -11.36 1.61
N THR A 316 -5.64 -12.15 0.83
CA THR A 316 -4.81 -11.65 -0.27
C THR A 316 -5.63 -10.85 -1.29
N LYS A 317 -6.84 -11.32 -1.64
CA LYS A 317 -7.74 -10.60 -2.56
C LYS A 317 -8.26 -9.30 -1.94
N ALA A 318 -8.62 -9.32 -0.66
CA ALA A 318 -9.01 -8.12 0.08
C ALA A 318 -7.88 -7.08 0.14
N LEU A 319 -6.66 -7.54 0.41
CA LEU A 319 -5.47 -6.70 0.45
C LEU A 319 -5.16 -6.11 -0.93
N GLN A 320 -5.20 -6.91 -2.00
CA GLN A 320 -5.05 -6.44 -3.38
C GLN A 320 -6.09 -5.36 -3.72
N PHE A 321 -7.36 -5.59 -3.38
CA PHE A 321 -8.44 -4.64 -3.64
C PHE A 321 -8.25 -3.34 -2.86
N MET A 322 -7.90 -3.41 -1.58
CA MET A 322 -7.54 -2.25 -0.78
C MET A 322 -6.38 -1.48 -1.42
N PHE A 323 -5.34 -2.15 -1.92
CA PHE A 323 -4.26 -1.45 -2.63
C PHE A 323 -4.67 -0.85 -3.98
N CYS A 324 -5.64 -1.46 -4.66
CA CYS A 324 -6.21 -0.90 -5.87
C CYS A 324 -7.08 0.32 -5.58
N SER A 325 -7.70 0.43 -4.40
CA SER A 325 -8.57 1.57 -4.04
C SER A 325 -7.87 2.93 -4.05
N TYR A 326 -6.53 2.95 -4.12
CA TYR A 326 -5.74 4.13 -4.49
C TYR A 326 -6.29 4.85 -5.74
N VAL A 327 -6.87 4.13 -6.70
CA VAL A 327 -7.49 4.73 -7.89
C VAL A 327 -8.65 5.67 -7.57
N GLN A 328 -9.27 5.55 -6.40
CA GLN A 328 -10.42 6.36 -5.98
C GLN A 328 -10.02 7.75 -5.48
N ASN A 329 -8.74 8.12 -5.57
CA ASN A 329 -8.23 9.41 -5.11
C ASN A 329 -8.42 9.66 -3.61
N ILE A 330 -8.40 8.58 -2.82
CA ILE A 330 -8.50 8.60 -1.37
C ILE A 330 -7.15 8.19 -0.79
N ASP A 331 -6.72 8.91 0.25
CA ASP A 331 -5.47 8.61 0.93
C ASP A 331 -5.57 7.30 1.72
N TYR A 332 -4.43 6.62 1.81
CA TYR A 332 -4.30 5.50 2.73
C TYR A 332 -4.25 5.98 4.19
N PRO A 333 -4.63 5.11 5.15
CA PRO A 333 -4.60 5.48 6.56
C PRO A 333 -3.18 5.79 7.04
N VAL A 334 -2.97 7.03 7.49
CA VAL A 334 -1.66 7.54 7.94
C VAL A 334 -1.18 6.86 9.21
N GLU A 335 -2.10 6.32 10.01
CA GLU A 335 -1.82 5.59 11.24
C GLU A 335 -1.17 4.23 11.03
N ILE A 336 -1.16 3.71 9.78
CA ILE A 336 -0.52 2.45 9.40
C ILE A 336 0.55 2.64 8.30
N ALA A 337 1.04 3.87 8.15
CA ALA A 337 1.91 4.25 7.04
C ALA A 337 3.20 3.42 6.97
N ALA A 338 3.80 3.03 8.10
CA ALA A 338 5.03 2.24 8.07
C ALA A 338 4.77 0.81 7.54
N THR A 339 3.65 0.20 7.92
CA THR A 339 3.24 -1.10 7.36
C THR A 339 3.00 -0.98 5.86
N LEU A 340 2.23 0.02 5.40
CA LEU A 340 1.93 0.18 3.98
C LEU A 340 3.18 0.51 3.15
N GLU A 341 4.03 1.43 3.62
CA GLU A 341 5.32 1.72 2.98
C GLU A 341 6.18 0.46 2.88
N PHE A 342 6.24 -0.34 3.97
CA PHE A 342 6.98 -1.59 3.96
C PHE A 342 6.42 -2.57 2.95
N LEU A 343 5.10 -2.73 2.86
CA LEU A 343 4.44 -3.64 1.91
C LEU A 343 4.62 -3.20 0.46
N GLN A 344 4.62 -1.89 0.20
CA GLN A 344 4.78 -1.30 -1.14
C GLN A 344 6.24 -1.21 -1.62
N SER A 345 7.24 -1.26 -0.73
CA SER A 345 8.65 -1.10 -1.12
C SER A 345 9.27 -2.37 -1.72
N ASP A 346 9.97 -2.25 -2.85
CA ASP A 346 10.76 -3.33 -3.46
C ASP A 346 12.00 -3.76 -2.63
#